data_AF-A0A1F6NUQ4-F1
#
_entry.id   AF-A0A1F6NUQ4-F1
#
_cell.length_a   1.000
_cell.length_b   1.000
_cell.length_c   1.000
_cell.angle_alpha   90.00
_cell.angle_beta   90.00
_cell.angle_gamma   90.00
#
_symmetry.space_group_name_H-M   'P 1'
#
loop_
_entity.id
_entity.type
_entity.pdbx_description
1 polymer ?
#
loop_
_entity_poly.entity_id
_entity_poly.type
_entity_poly.pdbx_seq_one_letter_code
_entity_poly.pdbx_strand_id
1 'polypeptide(L)'
;MDEKNHEEVKNSVLEFVKALFEELEEEMAMSHQEKYALLEDAFENAADVSELKIAFEQWYADHSEELDFEHEAEELWDQAISQMEE
;
A
#
# COMPACT_ATOMS: atom_id res chain seq x y z
N MET A 1 30.02 18.62 32.76
CA MET A 1 28.87 19.40 32.26
C MET A 1 28.49 18.73 30.94
N ASP A 2 28.08 17.45 31.02
CA ASP A 2 28.10 16.53 29.85
C ASP A 2 26.83 15.67 29.72
N GLU A 3 26.19 15.26 30.81
CA GLU A 3 25.02 14.36 30.71
C GLU A 3 23.73 15.05 30.29
N LYS A 4 23.48 16.30 30.73
CA LYS A 4 22.29 17.06 30.31
C LYS A 4 22.24 17.27 28.79
N ASN A 5 23.39 17.48 28.16
CA ASN A 5 23.48 17.71 26.72
C ASN A 5 23.31 16.38 25.94
N HIS A 6 23.83 15.27 26.48
CA HIS A 6 23.68 13.97 25.85
C HIS A 6 22.22 13.48 25.83
N GLU A 7 21.51 13.60 26.96
CA GLU A 7 20.12 13.14 27.04
C GLU A 7 19.16 14.02 26.23
N GLU A 8 19.37 15.34 26.23
CA GLU A 8 18.61 16.27 25.38
C GLU A 8 18.83 16.01 23.88
N VAL A 9 20.08 15.83 23.46
CA VAL A 9 20.41 15.52 22.05
C VAL A 9 19.83 14.16 21.65
N LYS A 10 19.97 13.13 22.49
CA LYS A 10 19.38 11.81 22.24
C LYS A 10 17.87 11.91 22.05
N ASN A 11 17.16 12.58 22.96
CA ASN A 11 15.71 12.69 22.88
C ASN A 11 15.27 13.46 21.63
N SER A 12 15.97 14.54 21.29
CA SER A 12 15.69 15.30 20.07
C SER A 12 15.88 14.48 18.79
N VAL A 13 16.93 13.65 18.71
CA VAL A 13 17.15 12.74 17.57
C VAL A 13 16.07 11.65 17.51
N LEU A 14 15.69 11.08 18.65
CA LEU A 14 14.63 10.05 18.70
C LEU A 14 13.27 10.62 18.28
N GLU A 15 12.93 11.83 18.74
CA GLU A 15 11.69 12.51 18.33
C GLU A 15 11.71 12.84 16.84
N PHE A 16 12.84 13.29 16.30
CA PHE A 16 12.98 13.57 14.87
C PHE A 16 12.80 12.30 14.03
N VAL A 17 13.46 11.19 14.39
CA VAL A 17 13.31 9.91 13.67
C VAL A 17 11.88 9.39 13.77
N LYS A 18 11.22 9.56 14.92
CA LYS A 18 9.79 9.21 15.08
C LYS A 18 8.89 10.00 14.14
N ALA A 19 9.13 11.32 14.01
CA ALA A 19 8.38 12.16 13.08
C ALA A 19 8.59 11.74 11.62
N LEU A 20 9.82 11.35 11.24
CA LEU A 20 10.09 10.82 9.90
C LEU A 20 9.33 9.51 9.63
N PHE A 21 9.21 8.61 10.61
CA PHE A 21 8.40 7.40 10.44
C PHE A 21 6.91 7.73 10.27
N GLU A 22 6.38 8.68 11.04
CA GLU A 22 4.99 9.12 10.90
C GLU A 22 4.71 9.72 9.51
N GLU A 23 5.64 10.51 8.98
CA GLU A 23 5.56 11.06 7.61
C GLU A 23 5.57 9.95 6.55
N LEU A 24 6.48 8.98 6.65
CA LEU A 24 6.54 7.84 5.73
C LEU A 24 5.28 6.96 5.79
N GLU A 25 4.73 6.74 6.98
CA GLU A 25 3.47 6.00 7.16
C GLU A 25 2.29 6.74 6.52
N GLU A 26 2.22 8.07 6.66
CA GLU A 26 1.19 8.90 6.02
C GLU A 26 1.31 8.87 4.50
N GLU A 27 2.52 9.03 3.95
CA GLU A 27 2.78 8.94 2.51
C GLU A 27 2.39 7.56 1.94
N MET A 28 2.76 6.49 2.63
CA MET A 28 2.40 5.13 2.25
C MET A 28 0.87 4.94 2.28
N ALA A 29 0.19 5.43 3.32
CA ALA A 29 -1.26 5.33 3.43
C ALA A 29 -1.97 6.08 2.29
N MET A 30 -1.51 7.29 1.94
CA MET A 30 -2.05 8.04 0.80
C MET A 30 -1.81 7.29 -0.52
N SER A 31 -0.62 6.74 -0.73
CA SER A 31 -0.30 5.98 -1.93
C SER A 31 -1.19 4.74 -2.09
N HIS A 32 -1.44 4.00 -1.00
CA HIS A 32 -2.37 2.86 -1.02
C HIS A 32 -3.81 3.29 -1.34
N GLN A 33 -4.26 4.42 -0.80
CA GLN A 33 -5.60 4.95 -1.10
C GLN A 33 -5.76 5.34 -2.57
N GLU A 34 -4.74 5.99 -3.15
CA GLU A 34 -4.75 6.35 -4.57
C GLU A 34 -4.81 5.10 -5.46
N LYS A 35 -3.94 4.11 -5.20
CA LYS A 35 -3.94 2.85 -5.95
C LYS A 35 -5.27 2.12 -5.85
N TYR A 36 -5.88 2.08 -4.68
CA TYR A 36 -7.21 1.50 -4.50
C TYR A 36 -8.28 2.25 -5.32
N ALA A 37 -8.28 3.59 -5.30
CA ALA A 37 -9.22 4.39 -6.06
C ALA A 37 -9.07 4.18 -7.58
N LEU A 38 -7.84 4.01 -8.08
CA LEU A 38 -7.59 3.67 -9.48
C LEU A 38 -8.15 2.29 -9.85
N LEU A 39 -8.05 1.30 -8.95
CA LEU A 39 -8.63 -0.02 -9.17
C LEU A 39 -10.16 0.04 -9.17
N GLU A 40 -10.75 0.81 -8.25
CA GLU A 40 -12.20 1.04 -8.18
C GLU A 40 -12.73 1.64 -9.50
N ASP A 41 -12.08 2.69 -10.02
CA ASP A 41 -12.43 3.28 -11.32
C ASP A 41 -12.28 2.27 -12.48
N ALA A 42 -11.19 1.48 -12.48
CA ALA A 42 -11.01 0.44 -13.50
C ALA A 42 -12.14 -0.61 -13.46
N PHE A 43 -12.62 -0.97 -12.27
CA PHE A 43 -13.73 -1.91 -12.08
C PHE A 43 -15.08 -1.31 -12.47
N GLU A 44 -15.33 -0.03 -12.18
CA GLU A 44 -16.56 0.66 -12.60
C GLU A 44 -16.74 0.68 -14.13
N ASN A 45 -15.63 0.63 -14.88
CA ASN A 45 -15.63 0.62 -16.34
C ASN A 45 -15.72 -0.79 -16.96
N ALA A 46 -15.62 -1.87 -16.17
CA ALA A 46 -15.71 -3.24 -16.65
C ALA A 46 -17.17 -3.71 -16.80
N ALA A 47 -17.48 -4.40 -17.90
CA ALA A 47 -18.83 -4.87 -18.21
C ALA A 47 -19.14 -6.28 -17.67
N ASP A 48 -18.12 -7.10 -17.40
CA ASP A 48 -18.28 -8.46 -16.89
C ASP A 48 -17.08 -8.93 -16.05
N VAL A 49 -17.18 -10.13 -15.48
CA VAL A 49 -16.15 -10.72 -14.61
C VAL A 49 -14.82 -10.93 -15.32
N SER A 50 -14.84 -11.22 -16.62
CA SER A 50 -13.60 -11.41 -17.39
C SER A 50 -12.90 -10.05 -17.57
N GLU A 51 -13.67 -9.00 -17.85
CA GLU A 51 -13.14 -7.63 -17.90
C GLU A 51 -12.64 -7.14 -16.54
N LEU A 52 -13.30 -7.50 -15.43
CA LEU A 52 -12.80 -7.23 -14.07
C LEU A 52 -11.45 -7.91 -13.81
N LYS A 53 -11.29 -9.18 -14.22
CA LYS A 53 -10.00 -9.89 -14.08
C LYS A 53 -8.91 -9.21 -14.89
N ILE A 54 -9.20 -8.83 -16.14
CA ILE A 54 -8.24 -8.11 -17.00
C ILE A 54 -7.87 -6.75 -16.38
N ALA A 55 -8.84 -5.98 -15.91
CA ALA A 55 -8.61 -4.69 -15.26
C ALA A 55 -7.75 -4.83 -14.00
N PHE A 56 -8.00 -5.87 -13.18
CA PHE A 56 -7.19 -6.17 -12.00
C PHE A 56 -5.76 -6.55 -12.37
N GLU A 57 -5.56 -7.43 -13.35
CA GLU A 57 -4.23 -7.86 -13.80
C GLU A 57 -3.43 -6.69 -14.38
N GLN A 58 -4.07 -5.80 -15.15
CA GLN A 58 -3.44 -4.59 -15.68
C GLN A 58 -3.05 -3.64 -14.56
N TRP A 59 -3.98 -3.34 -13.65
CA TRP A 59 -3.70 -2.51 -12.49
C TRP A 59 -2.57 -3.09 -11.63
N TYR A 60 -2.58 -4.40 -11.38
CA TYR A 60 -1.54 -5.07 -10.61
C TYR A 60 -0.18 -4.92 -11.30
N ALA A 61 -0.11 -5.19 -12.60
CA ALA A 61 1.13 -5.06 -13.36
C ALA A 61 1.70 -3.63 -13.27
N ASP A 62 0.83 -2.62 -13.43
CA ASP A 62 1.21 -1.20 -13.40
C ASP A 62 1.73 -0.73 -12.04
N HIS A 63 1.33 -1.38 -10.94
CA HIS A 63 1.67 -0.97 -9.57
C HIS A 63 2.49 -2.01 -8.79
N SER A 64 2.84 -3.14 -9.40
CA SER A 64 3.44 -4.30 -8.73
C SER A 64 4.75 -3.98 -7.99
N GLU A 65 5.57 -3.08 -8.54
CA GLU A 65 6.83 -2.65 -7.91
C GLU A 65 6.61 -1.87 -6.60
N GLU A 66 5.44 -1.26 -6.43
CA GLU A 66 5.11 -0.42 -5.28
C GLU A 66 4.17 -1.10 -4.27
N LEU A 67 3.42 -2.12 -4.69
CA LEU A 67 2.48 -2.85 -3.83
C LEU A 67 3.19 -3.83 -2.89
N ASP A 68 4.35 -4.36 -3.29
CA ASP A 68 5.14 -5.36 -2.55
C ASP A 68 4.29 -6.56 -2.06
N PHE A 69 3.31 -6.97 -2.86
CA PHE A 69 2.48 -8.13 -2.55
C PHE A 69 3.28 -9.43 -2.75
N GLU A 70 3.14 -10.38 -1.81
CA GLU A 70 3.86 -11.65 -1.82
C GLU A 70 3.36 -12.64 -2.90
N HIS A 71 2.26 -12.31 -3.58
CA HIS A 71 1.52 -13.18 -4.47
C HIS A 71 1.34 -12.57 -5.86
N GLU A 72 1.32 -13.40 -6.89
CA GLU A 72 1.04 -12.96 -8.25
C GLU A 72 -0.43 -12.53 -8.41
N ALA A 73 -0.72 -11.70 -9.42
CA ALA A 73 -2.07 -11.21 -9.70
C ALA A 73 -3.10 -12.35 -9.80
N GLU A 74 -2.76 -13.43 -10.51
CA GLU A 74 -3.67 -14.56 -10.67
C GLU A 74 -3.99 -15.24 -9.32
N GLU A 75 -2.99 -15.41 -8.45
CA GLU A 75 -3.18 -15.99 -7.12
C GLU A 75 -4.06 -15.11 -6.23
N LEU A 76 -3.84 -13.80 -6.25
CA LEU A 76 -4.64 -12.83 -5.48
C LEU A 76 -6.09 -12.79 -5.94
N TRP A 77 -6.29 -12.81 -7.26
CA TRP A 77 -7.62 -12.86 -7.86
C TRP A 77 -8.36 -14.12 -7.40
N ASP A 78 -7.73 -15.29 -7.56
CA ASP A 78 -8.31 -16.58 -7.20
C ASP A 78 -8.63 -16.66 -5.69
N GLN A 79 -7.75 -16.13 -4.84
CA GLN A 79 -8.01 -16.02 -3.39
C GLN A 79 -9.22 -15.13 -3.08
N ALA A 80 -9.34 -13.98 -3.75
CA ALA A 80 -10.44 -13.05 -3.52
C ALA A 80 -11.80 -13.63 -3.91
N ILE A 81 -11.89 -14.30 -5.06
CA ILE A 81 -13.15 -14.92 -5.52
C ILE A 81 -13.48 -16.21 -4.78
N SER A 82 -12.49 -16.99 -4.33
CA SER A 82 -12.72 -18.23 -3.56
C SER A 82 -13.39 -17.94 -2.22
N GLN A 83 -13.13 -16.78 -1.62
CA GLN A 83 -13.82 -16.33 -0.40
C GLN A 83 -15.31 -16.05 -0.62
N MET A 84 -15.80 -15.93 -1.85
CA MET A 84 -17.23 -15.77 -2.14
C MET A 84 -18.01 -17.10 -2.11
N GLU A 85 -17.32 -18.24 -2.21
CA GLU A 85 -17.93 -19.57 -2.28
C GLU A 85 -18.09 -20.25 -0.91
N GLU A 86 -17.66 -19.61 0.19
CA GLU A 86 -17.86 -20.02 1.60
C GLU A 86 -19.03 -19.30 2.29
#